data_AF-A0A819S328-F1
#
_entry.id   AF-A0A819S328-F1
#
_cell.length_a   1.000
_cell.length_b   1.000
_cell.length_c   1.000
_cell.angle_alpha   90.00
_cell.angle_beta   90.00
_cell.angle_gamma   90.00
#
_symmetry.space_group_name_H-M   'P 1'
#
loop_
_entity.id
_entity.type
_entity.pdbx_description
1 polymer ?
#
loop_
_entity_poly.entity_id
_entity_poly.type
_entity_poly.pdbx_seq_one_letter_code
_entity_poly.pdbx_strand_id
1 'polypeptide(L)'
;GIVQPSIPFICMLWWFIDLGLYNGFTIIMAWSSLHRYLFIFHDQIFLQGKKRFVFHYLPLSILLLYILIFYIYVIIFPPCKNIFDYTLPVCNDYPCYLDNLVLGIWDSVVNGILPIFIICIFSVVILIRVHYQKRRLVNQRNQWRRQPKKFIIDDQSRKSSA
;
A
#
# COMPACT_ATOMS: atom_id res chain seq x y z
N GLY A 1 -24.28 23.04 -0.27
CA GLY A 1 -24.08 23.60 -1.62
C GLY A 1 -24.88 22.75 -2.58
N ILE A 2 -25.56 23.32 -3.55
CA ILE A 2 -26.37 22.58 -4.55
C ILE A 2 -25.44 22.25 -5.73
N VAL A 3 -25.57 21.07 -6.35
CA VAL A 3 -24.77 20.74 -7.54
C VAL A 3 -25.35 21.45 -8.76
N GLN A 4 -24.64 22.46 -9.25
CA GLN A 4 -24.91 23.08 -10.55
C GLN A 4 -23.69 22.88 -11.46
N PRO A 5 -23.84 22.32 -12.68
CA PRO A 5 -25.09 21.93 -13.35
C PRO A 5 -25.58 20.51 -12.97
N SER A 6 -26.90 20.29 -13.01
CA SER A 6 -27.56 19.01 -12.72
C SER A 6 -27.42 18.00 -13.87
N ILE A 7 -26.17 17.61 -14.16
CA ILE A 7 -25.82 16.68 -15.22
C ILE A 7 -25.50 15.32 -14.58
N PRO A 8 -26.21 14.22 -14.93
CA PRO A 8 -25.96 12.89 -14.36
C PRO A 8 -24.49 12.44 -14.48
N PHE A 9 -23.84 12.85 -15.58
CA PHE A 9 -22.43 12.56 -15.83
C PHE A 9 -21.49 13.12 -14.75
N ILE A 10 -21.78 14.30 -14.20
CA ILE A 10 -20.96 14.90 -13.14
C ILE A 10 -21.07 14.07 -11.86
N CYS A 11 -22.27 13.58 -11.53
CA CYS A 11 -22.48 12.71 -10.39
C CYS A 11 -21.76 11.36 -10.55
N MET A 12 -21.84 10.75 -11.75
CA MET A 12 -21.13 9.50 -12.04
C MET A 12 -19.61 9.68 -11.99
N LEU A 13 -19.09 10.77 -12.55
CA LEU A 13 -17.67 11.12 -12.48
C LEU A 13 -17.24 11.33 -11.02
N TRP A 14 -18.09 12.00 -10.23
CA TRP A 14 -17.83 12.18 -8.82
C TRP A 14 -17.75 10.85 -8.08
N TRP A 15 -18.72 9.94 -8.24
CA TRP A 15 -18.65 8.61 -7.63
C TRP A 15 -17.44 7.81 -8.08
N PHE A 16 -17.03 7.93 -9.34
CA PHE A 16 -15.81 7.30 -9.84
C PHE A 16 -14.55 7.84 -9.15
N ILE A 17 -14.47 9.16 -8.96
CA ILE A 17 -13.36 9.81 -8.25
C ILE A 17 -13.38 9.42 -6.78
N ASP A 18 -14.53 9.54 -6.13
CA ASP A 18 -14.66 9.34 -4.69
C ASP A 18 -14.50 7.88 -4.31
N LEU A 19 -15.32 6.97 -4.83
CA LEU A 19 -15.23 5.55 -4.49
C LEU A 19 -14.08 4.87 -5.22
N GLY A 20 -13.99 5.10 -6.54
CA GLY A 20 -13.03 4.40 -7.40
C GLY A 20 -11.58 4.76 -7.10
N LEU A 21 -11.24 6.05 -7.06
CA LEU A 21 -9.86 6.45 -6.76
C LEU A 21 -9.52 6.25 -5.29
N TYR A 22 -10.43 6.48 -4.34
CA TYR A 22 -10.14 6.25 -2.92
C TYR A 22 -9.80 4.79 -2.62
N ASN A 23 -10.66 3.86 -3.05
CA ASN A 23 -10.40 2.44 -2.89
C ASN A 23 -9.17 2.02 -3.71
N GLY A 24 -8.99 2.59 -4.91
CA GLY A 24 -7.83 2.36 -5.74
C GLY A 24 -6.52 2.75 -5.06
N PHE A 25 -6.46 3.93 -4.43
CA PHE A 25 -5.30 4.35 -3.65
C PHE A 25 -5.04 3.42 -2.47
N THR A 26 -6.09 2.98 -1.77
CA THR A 26 -5.96 2.04 -0.66
C THR A 26 -5.36 0.71 -1.11
N ILE A 27 -5.82 0.16 -2.24
CA ILE A 27 -5.26 -1.08 -2.82
C ILE A 27 -3.80 -0.89 -3.24
N ILE A 28 -3.46 0.23 -3.88
CA ILE A 28 -2.08 0.53 -4.28
C ILE A 28 -1.18 0.70 -3.05
N MET A 29 -1.67 1.33 -1.98
CA MET A 29 -0.97 1.44 -0.70
C MET A 29 -0.75 0.06 -0.06
N ALA A 30 -1.74 -0.82 -0.12
CA ALA A 30 -1.62 -2.20 0.36
C ALA A 30 -0.55 -2.99 -0.42
N TRP A 31 -0.57 -2.90 -1.74
CA TRP A 31 0.46 -3.49 -2.58
C TRP A 31 1.86 -2.92 -2.29
N SER A 32 1.98 -1.60 -2.12
CA SER A 32 3.25 -0.94 -1.77
C SER A 32 3.82 -1.46 -0.45
N SER A 33 2.97 -1.63 0.56
CA SER A 33 3.34 -2.22 1.86
C SER A 33 3.81 -3.67 1.73
N LEU A 34 3.09 -4.49 0.98
CA LEU A 34 3.47 -5.88 0.70
C LEU A 34 4.78 -5.95 -0.09
N HIS A 35 4.95 -5.10 -1.09
CA HIS A 35 6.17 -5.01 -1.89
C HIS A 35 7.38 -4.62 -1.03
N ARG A 36 7.23 -3.63 -0.13
CA ARG A 36 8.28 -3.26 0.84
C ARG A 36 8.65 -4.43 1.74
N TYR A 37 7.65 -5.18 2.22
CA TYR A 37 7.87 -6.39 3.00
C TYR A 37 8.68 -7.42 2.18
N LEU A 38 8.24 -7.79 0.98
CA LEU A 38 8.95 -8.75 0.14
C LEU A 38 10.39 -8.31 -0.15
N PHE A 39 10.60 -7.03 -0.43
CA PHE A 39 11.93 -6.49 -0.73
C PHE A 39 12.89 -6.64 0.46
N ILE A 40 12.44 -6.35 1.69
CA ILE A 40 13.29 -6.45 2.89
C ILE A 40 13.66 -7.90 3.22
N PHE A 41 12.75 -8.86 3.00
CA PHE A 41 12.95 -10.26 3.39
C PHE A 41 13.62 -11.11 2.30
N HIS A 42 13.47 -10.74 1.04
CA HIS A 42 13.93 -11.52 -0.11
C HIS A 42 14.84 -10.73 -1.06
N ASP A 43 15.72 -9.88 -0.52
CA ASP A 43 16.61 -9.01 -1.28
C ASP A 43 17.47 -9.77 -2.33
N GLN A 44 17.85 -11.02 -2.03
CA GLN A 44 18.58 -11.90 -2.95
C GLN A 44 17.85 -12.19 -4.27
N ILE A 45 16.51 -12.19 -4.27
CA ILE A 45 15.69 -12.44 -5.46
C ILE A 45 15.63 -11.19 -6.36
N PHE A 46 15.80 -10.00 -5.78
CA PHE A 46 15.67 -8.71 -6.47
C PHE A 46 16.98 -8.13 -7.03
N LEU A 47 18.13 -8.75 -6.71
CA LEU A 47 19.46 -8.36 -7.21
C LEU A 47 19.65 -8.56 -8.72
N GLN A 48 18.82 -9.39 -9.38
CA GLN A 48 18.83 -9.54 -10.85
C GLN A 48 17.95 -8.45 -11.49
N GLY A 49 18.56 -7.31 -11.83
CA GLY A 49 17.88 -6.07 -12.24
C GLY A 49 16.81 -6.20 -13.35
N LYS A 50 16.90 -7.19 -14.24
CA LYS A 50 15.86 -7.44 -15.27
C LYS A 50 14.56 -8.05 -14.70
N LYS A 51 14.66 -8.88 -13.66
CA LYS A 51 13.49 -9.50 -13.00
C LYS A 51 12.75 -8.50 -12.10
N ARG A 52 13.46 -7.51 -11.56
CA ARG A 52 12.89 -6.45 -10.74
C ARG A 52 11.77 -5.69 -11.45
N PHE A 53 11.92 -5.41 -12.76
CA PHE A 53 10.89 -4.69 -13.50
C PHE A 53 9.59 -5.49 -13.59
N VAL A 54 9.70 -6.79 -13.91
CA VAL A 54 8.53 -7.68 -14.04
C VAL A 54 7.83 -7.84 -12.70
N PHE A 55 8.54 -8.13 -11.61
CA PHE A 55 7.89 -8.35 -10.31
C PHE A 55 7.36 -7.07 -9.65
N HIS A 56 7.88 -5.89 -10.01
CA HIS A 56 7.44 -4.62 -9.43
C HIS A 56 6.31 -3.95 -10.22
N TYR A 57 6.53 -3.73 -11.53
CA TYR A 57 5.62 -2.93 -12.34
C TYR A 57 4.44 -3.73 -12.86
N LEU A 58 4.62 -5.02 -13.17
CA LEU A 58 3.55 -5.83 -13.74
C LEU A 58 2.37 -5.99 -12.76
N PRO A 59 2.55 -6.33 -11.48
CA PRO A 59 1.42 -6.43 -10.55
C PRO A 59 0.73 -5.09 -10.30
N LEU A 60 1.50 -4.00 -10.22
CA LEU A 60 0.94 -2.67 -10.02
C LEU A 60 0.10 -2.22 -11.23
N SER A 61 0.58 -2.48 -12.45
CA SER A 61 -0.19 -2.24 -13.67
C SER A 61 -1.45 -3.10 -13.75
N ILE A 62 -1.38 -4.38 -13.37
CA ILE A 62 -2.56 -5.26 -13.33
C ILE A 62 -3.58 -4.77 -12.30
N LEU A 63 -3.13 -4.38 -11.10
CA LEU A 63 -4.02 -3.84 -10.06
C LEU A 63 -4.69 -2.54 -10.52
N LEU A 64 -3.93 -1.65 -11.15
CA LEU A 64 -4.48 -0.40 -11.69
C LEU A 64 -5.53 -0.67 -12.77
N LEU A 65 -5.26 -1.60 -13.70
CA LEU A 65 -6.21 -2.01 -14.72
C LEU A 65 -7.46 -2.66 -14.10
N TYR A 66 -7.30 -3.51 -13.09
CA TYR A 66 -8.42 -4.11 -12.35
C TYR A 66 -9.32 -3.05 -11.73
N ILE A 67 -8.76 -2.08 -11.00
CA ILE A 67 -9.51 -0.98 -10.38
C ILE A 67 -10.27 -0.20 -11.45
N LEU A 68 -9.58 0.24 -12.51
CA LEU A 68 -10.20 1.03 -13.57
C LEU A 68 -11.35 0.26 -14.24
N ILE A 69 -11.12 -0.99 -14.65
CA ILE A 69 -12.13 -1.81 -15.33
C ILE A 69 -13.33 -2.05 -14.41
N PHE A 70 -13.08 -2.40 -13.14
CA PHE A 70 -14.13 -2.67 -12.16
C PHE A 70 -15.03 -1.44 -11.95
N TYR A 71 -14.44 -0.28 -11.64
CA TYR A 71 -15.23 0.94 -11.37
C TYR A 71 -15.90 1.50 -12.62
N ILE A 72 -15.27 1.40 -13.80
CA ILE A 72 -15.93 1.75 -15.07
C ILE A 72 -17.14 0.85 -15.31
N TYR A 73 -17.00 -0.46 -15.10
CA TYR A 73 -18.09 -1.42 -15.33
C TYR A 73 -19.28 -1.17 -14.39
N VAL A 74 -19.04 -1.06 -13.08
CA VAL A 74 -20.13 -0.91 -12.09
C VAL A 74 -20.82 0.46 -12.17
N ILE A 75 -20.14 1.50 -12.66
CA ILE A 75 -20.70 2.86 -12.79
C ILE A 75 -21.43 3.05 -14.12
N ILE A 76 -20.89 2.56 -15.24
CA ILE A 76 -21.50 2.75 -16.57
C ILE A 76 -22.59 1.70 -16.84
N PHE A 77 -22.41 0.47 -16.37
CA PHE A 77 -23.35 -0.64 -16.57
C PHE A 77 -23.89 -1.18 -15.24
N PRO A 78 -24.53 -0.34 -14.40
CA PRO A 78 -25.11 -0.81 -13.16
C PRO A 78 -26.31 -1.73 -13.45
N PRO A 79 -26.55 -2.76 -12.62
CA PRO A 79 -27.71 -3.66 -12.77
C PRO A 79 -29.04 -2.99 -12.39
N CYS A 80 -29.01 -1.72 -11.99
CA CYS A 80 -30.13 -0.97 -11.42
C CYS A 80 -30.13 0.48 -11.94
N LYS A 81 -31.26 1.16 -11.78
CA LYS A 81 -31.40 2.57 -12.17
C LYS A 81 -30.85 3.46 -11.05
N ASN A 82 -29.77 4.20 -11.33
CA ASN A 82 -29.25 5.20 -10.41
C ASN A 82 -30.26 6.32 -10.17
N ILE A 83 -30.46 6.67 -8.91
CA ILE A 83 -31.22 7.84 -8.47
C ILE A 83 -30.19 8.92 -8.11
N PHE A 84 -30.48 10.16 -8.48
CA PHE A 84 -29.57 11.28 -8.23
C PHE A 84 -30.35 12.39 -7.53
N ASP A 85 -29.90 12.79 -6.35
CA ASP A 85 -30.42 13.96 -5.66
C ASP A 85 -29.53 15.18 -5.93
N TYR A 86 -29.98 16.03 -6.86
CA TYR A 86 -29.26 17.25 -7.25
C TYR A 86 -29.42 18.39 -6.23
N THR A 87 -30.30 18.25 -5.24
CA THR A 87 -30.57 19.30 -4.24
C THR A 87 -29.49 19.35 -3.15
N LEU A 88 -28.73 18.27 -3.00
CA LEU A 88 -27.67 18.12 -2.01
C LEU A 88 -26.28 18.27 -2.66
N PRO A 89 -25.25 18.67 -1.90
CA PRO A 89 -23.90 18.72 -2.43
C PRO A 89 -23.47 17.33 -2.89
N VAL A 90 -22.69 17.27 -3.97
CA VAL A 90 -21.97 16.04 -4.35
C VAL A 90 -22.92 14.89 -4.76
N CYS A 91 -24.14 15.24 -5.16
CA CYS A 91 -25.19 14.30 -5.54
C CYS A 91 -25.62 13.32 -4.45
N ASN A 92 -25.11 13.50 -3.19
CA ASN A 92 -25.26 12.87 -1.85
C ASN A 92 -25.94 11.49 -1.68
N ASP A 93 -26.24 10.82 -2.77
CA ASP A 93 -26.80 9.50 -2.85
C ASP A 93 -25.65 8.54 -3.18
N TYR A 94 -25.85 7.28 -2.84
CA TYR A 94 -24.88 6.24 -3.11
C TYR A 94 -25.21 5.55 -4.45
N PRO A 95 -24.20 5.03 -5.17
CA PRO A 95 -24.46 4.33 -6.41
C PRO A 95 -25.27 3.06 -6.14
N CYS A 96 -26.27 2.79 -6.98
CA CYS A 96 -27.23 1.71 -6.72
C CYS A 96 -26.60 0.30 -6.73
N TYR A 97 -25.41 0.14 -7.33
CA TYR A 97 -24.72 -1.15 -7.32
C TYR A 97 -24.36 -1.61 -5.91
N LEU A 98 -24.27 -0.70 -4.94
CA LEU A 98 -24.01 -1.03 -3.53
C LEU A 98 -25.19 -1.75 -2.88
N ASP A 99 -26.42 -1.56 -3.37
CA ASP A 99 -27.59 -2.32 -2.91
C ASP A 99 -27.58 -3.75 -3.44
N ASN A 100 -26.84 -4.01 -4.52
CA ASN A 100 -26.65 -5.38 -4.98
C ASN A 100 -25.73 -6.09 -3.99
N LEU A 101 -26.27 -7.11 -3.32
CA LEU A 101 -25.56 -7.85 -2.27
C LEU A 101 -24.16 -8.32 -2.70
N VAL A 102 -24.00 -8.81 -3.94
CA VAL A 102 -22.73 -9.34 -4.41
C VAL A 102 -21.72 -8.22 -4.66
N LEU A 103 -22.13 -7.18 -5.41
CA LEU A 103 -21.24 -6.07 -5.75
C LEU A 103 -20.90 -5.20 -4.53
N GLY A 104 -21.87 -4.94 -3.66
CA GLY A 104 -21.68 -4.17 -2.43
C GLY A 104 -20.78 -4.87 -1.42
N ILE A 105 -20.93 -6.20 -1.23
CA ILE A 105 -20.00 -6.98 -0.39
C ILE A 105 -18.62 -6.99 -1.02
N TRP A 106 -18.52 -7.21 -2.33
CA TRP A 106 -17.24 -7.23 -3.02
C TRP A 106 -16.50 -5.90 -2.85
N ASP A 107 -17.18 -4.78 -3.07
CA ASP A 107 -16.57 -3.46 -2.92
C ASP A 107 -16.14 -3.19 -1.46
N SER A 108 -17.07 -3.38 -0.52
CA SER A 108 -16.81 -3.08 0.90
C SER A 108 -15.73 -3.98 1.50
N VAL A 109 -15.79 -5.29 1.22
CA VAL A 109 -14.89 -6.27 1.85
C VAL A 109 -13.59 -6.41 1.08
N VAL A 110 -13.64 -6.62 -0.24
CA VAL A 110 -12.45 -6.92 -1.05
C VAL A 110 -11.70 -5.67 -1.43
N ASN A 111 -12.39 -4.59 -1.80
CA ASN A 111 -11.71 -3.33 -2.18
C ASN A 111 -11.51 -2.38 -0.99
N GLY A 112 -12.35 -2.46 0.05
CA GLY A 112 -12.25 -1.62 1.25
C GLY A 112 -11.48 -2.26 2.40
N ILE A 113 -12.07 -3.28 3.03
CA ILE A 113 -11.58 -3.85 4.29
C ILE A 113 -10.27 -4.63 4.13
N LEU A 114 -10.18 -5.51 3.13
CA LEU A 114 -9.04 -6.40 2.93
C LEU A 114 -7.72 -5.62 2.71
N PRO A 115 -7.66 -4.56 1.86
CA PRO A 115 -6.46 -3.76 1.68
C PRO A 115 -6.01 -3.06 2.97
N ILE A 116 -6.95 -2.56 3.78
CA ILE A 116 -6.64 -1.93 5.07
C ILE A 116 -5.98 -2.95 6.02
N PHE A 117 -6.53 -4.16 6.14
CA PHE A 117 -5.93 -5.22 6.94
C PHE A 117 -4.52 -5.57 6.48
N ILE A 118 -4.31 -5.69 5.17
CA ILE A 118 -2.99 -5.94 4.57
C ILE A 118 -2.02 -4.81 4.95
N ILE A 119 -2.41 -3.54 4.78
CA ILE A 119 -1.59 -2.37 5.15
C ILE A 119 -1.21 -2.45 6.63
N CYS A 120 -2.17 -2.67 7.52
CA CYS A 120 -1.93 -2.71 8.96
C CYS A 120 -0.94 -3.81 9.33
N ILE A 121 -1.16 -5.04 8.87
CA ILE A 121 -0.30 -6.19 9.18
C ILE A 121 1.13 -5.94 8.69
N PHE A 122 1.32 -5.59 7.42
CA PHE A 122 2.66 -5.39 6.88
C PHE A 122 3.38 -4.18 7.48
N SER A 123 2.65 -3.11 7.77
CA SER A 123 3.23 -1.92 8.42
C SER A 123 3.72 -2.25 9.84
N VAL A 124 2.93 -3.00 10.62
CA VAL A 124 3.33 -3.44 11.97
C VAL A 124 4.56 -4.34 11.90
N VAL A 125 4.60 -5.31 10.98
CA VAL A 125 5.74 -6.22 10.83
C VAL A 125 7.02 -5.47 10.46
N ILE A 126 6.95 -4.50 9.56
CA ILE A 126 8.10 -3.68 9.18
C ILE A 126 8.56 -2.83 10.37
N LEU A 127 7.66 -2.18 11.10
CA LEU A 127 7.98 -1.39 12.29
C LEU A 127 8.70 -2.22 13.36
N ILE A 128 8.19 -3.42 13.63
CA ILE A 128 8.80 -4.36 14.57
C ILE A 128 10.24 -4.69 14.14
N ARG A 129 10.46 -5.02 12.87
CA ARG A 129 11.78 -5.34 12.32
C ARG A 129 12.75 -4.16 12.44
N VAL A 130 12.33 -2.96 12.06
CA VAL A 130 13.16 -1.75 12.14
C VAL A 130 13.54 -1.46 13.60
N HIS A 131 12.61 -1.64 14.53
CA HIS A 131 12.88 -1.49 15.96
C HIS A 131 13.90 -2.50 16.48
N TYR A 132 13.76 -3.78 16.12
CA TYR A 132 14.73 -4.81 16.47
C TYR A 132 16.11 -4.56 15.86
N GLN A 133 16.18 -4.15 14.59
CA GLN A 133 17.43 -3.82 13.92
C GLN A 133 18.12 -2.62 14.59
N LYS A 134 17.36 -1.56 14.91
CA LYS A 134 17.90 -0.39 15.62
C LYS A 134 18.46 -0.79 16.99
N ARG A 135 17.72 -1.59 17.78
CA ARG A 135 18.19 -2.10 19.07
C ARG A 135 19.46 -2.95 18.93
N ARG A 136 19.51 -3.84 17.94
CA ARG A 136 20.70 -4.66 17.67
C ARG A 136 21.92 -3.81 17.33
N LEU A 137 21.77 -2.81 16.47
CA LEU A 137 22.86 -1.90 16.08
C LEU A 137 23.35 -1.04 17.25
N VAL A 138 22.42 -0.55 18.09
CA VAL A 138 22.78 0.21 19.30
C VAL A 138 23.52 -0.68 20.30
N ASN A 139 23.05 -1.90 20.55
CA ASN A 139 23.72 -2.86 21.43
C ASN A 139 25.11 -3.23 20.90
N GLN A 140 25.25 -3.46 19.60
CA GLN A 140 26.56 -3.68 18.99
C GLN A 140 27.44 -2.46 19.19
N ARG A 141 27.01 -1.24 18.82
CA ARG A 141 27.82 -0.01 18.98
C ARG A 141 28.28 0.21 20.44
N ASN A 142 27.45 -0.14 21.42
CA ASN A 142 27.84 -0.10 22.83
C ASN A 142 28.87 -1.19 23.18
N GLN A 143 28.78 -2.39 22.59
CA GLN A 143 29.83 -3.42 22.70
C GLN A 143 31.15 -2.99 22.03
N TRP A 144 31.10 -2.39 20.84
CA TRP A 144 32.30 -1.86 20.15
C TRP A 144 32.99 -0.75 20.96
N ARG A 145 32.22 0.10 21.66
CA ARG A 145 32.78 1.09 22.61
C ARG A 145 33.35 0.47 23.88
N ARG A 146 32.93 -0.75 24.25
CA ARG A 146 33.40 -1.51 25.41
C ARG A 146 34.55 -2.46 25.08
N GLN A 147 34.95 -2.61 23.82
CA GLN A 147 36.22 -3.24 23.49
C GLN A 147 37.34 -2.21 23.67
N PRO A 148 38.13 -2.24 24.76
CA PRO A 148 39.39 -1.50 24.77
C PRO A 148 40.25 -2.04 23.64
N LYS A 149 41.01 -1.13 23.01
CA LYS A 149 42.00 -1.35 21.95
C LYS A 149 42.99 -2.47 22.30
N LYS A 150 42.59 -3.75 22.27
CA LYS A 150 43.52 -4.88 22.45
C LYS A 150 44.48 -5.03 21.27
N PHE A 151 44.16 -4.42 20.13
CA PHE A 151 44.99 -4.48 18.92
C PHE A 151 46.26 -3.59 18.94
N ILE A 152 46.41 -2.69 19.92
CA ILE A 152 47.61 -1.83 20.01
C ILE A 152 48.68 -2.41 20.96
N ILE A 153 48.32 -3.32 21.86
CA ILE A 153 49.26 -3.87 22.85
C ILE A 153 50.09 -5.02 22.26
N ASP A 154 49.55 -5.78 21.30
CA ASP A 154 50.31 -6.87 20.64
C ASP A 154 51.42 -6.36 19.69
N ASP A 155 51.33 -5.13 19.16
CA ASP A 155 52.41 -4.54 18.35
C ASP A 155 53.55 -3.97 19.22
N GLN A 156 53.25 -3.52 20.45
CA GLN A 156 54.29 -3.09 21.40
C GLN A 156 55.05 -4.26 22.02
N SER A 157 54.38 -5.40 22.28
CA SER A 157 55.07 -6.61 22.77
C SER A 157 56.03 -7.21 21.74
N ARG A 158 55.78 -7.04 20.44
CA ARG A 158 56.64 -7.59 19.38
C ARG A 158 57.86 -6.72 19.07
N LYS A 159 57.81 -5.41 19.36
CA LYS A 159 58.94 -4.47 19.20
C LYS A 159 59.89 -4.40 20.40
N SER A 160 59.54 -4.99 21.54
CA SER A 160 60.40 -5.07 22.74
C SER A 160 61.26 -6.34 22.79
N SER A 161 61.16 -7.23 21.80
CA SER A 161 61.89 -8.50 21.73
C SER A 161 62.80 -8.62 20.50
N ALA A 162 63.04 -7.51 19.81
CA ALA A 162 64.02 -7.36 18.73
C ALA A 162 64.99 -6.22 19.11
#